data_AF-A0A8S2VAI7-F1
#
_entry.id   AF-A0A8S2VAI7-F1
#
_cell.length_a   1.000
_cell.length_b   1.000
_cell.length_c   1.000
_cell.angle_alpha   90.00
_cell.angle_beta   90.00
_cell.angle_gamma   90.00
#
_symmetry.space_group_name_H-M   'P 1'
#
loop_
_entity.id
_entity.type
_entity.pdbx_description
1 polymer ?
#
loop_
_entity_poly.entity_id
_entity_poly.type
_entity_poly.pdbx_seq_one_letter_code
_entity_poly.pdbx_strand_id
1 'polypeptide(L)'
;HRGRQIDNQWVFGGIDRDTRECFAGLVDRRDAATLIPIIYEFVMPGTTIYSDQWAAYNALSHPNNAPHRYGHQTVNHSVNFVDSTTLVHTQNIENM
;
A
#
# COMPACT_ATOMS: atom_id res chain seq x y z
N HIS A 1 -27.18 14.54 23.94
CA HIS A 1 -26.79 13.84 22.70
C HIS A 1 -25.49 14.43 22.16
N ARG A 2 -24.34 13.90 22.58
CA ARG A 2 -23.06 14.19 21.90
C ARG A 2 -22.78 12.96 21.03
N GLY A 3 -22.75 13.14 19.72
CA GLY A 3 -22.45 12.07 18.77
C GLY A 3 -21.08 11.46 19.10
N ARG A 4 -21.00 10.13 19.06
CA ARG A 4 -19.76 9.39 19.21
C ARG A 4 -18.81 9.83 18.10
N GLN A 5 -17.69 10.45 18.47
CA GLN A 5 -16.57 10.68 17.58
C GLN A 5 -16.01 9.29 17.25
N ILE A 6 -16.26 8.79 16.04
CA ILE A 6 -15.60 7.59 15.56
C ILE A 6 -14.20 8.06 15.18
N ASP A 7 -13.18 7.67 15.96
CA ASP A 7 -11.81 7.80 15.50
C ASP A 7 -11.69 6.94 14.24
N ASN A 8 -11.55 7.61 13.09
CA ASN A 8 -11.42 6.95 11.79
C ASN A 8 -10.05 6.28 11.72
N GLN A 9 -9.96 5.06 12.25
CA GLN A 9 -8.75 4.26 12.21
C GLN A 9 -8.62 3.63 10.82
N TRP A 10 -7.41 3.72 10.25
CA TRP A 10 -7.13 3.18 8.93
C TRP A 10 -6.51 1.80 9.04
N VAL A 11 -6.76 0.95 8.06
CA VAL A 11 -6.01 -0.29 7.86
C VAL A 11 -5.01 -0.03 6.73
N PHE A 12 -3.75 -0.42 6.95
CA PHE A 12 -2.71 -0.45 5.93
C PHE A 12 -2.16 -1.86 5.81
N GLY A 13 -1.91 -2.31 4.58
CA GLY A 13 -1.47 -3.66 4.32
C GLY A 13 -0.99 -3.86 2.90
N GLY A 14 -0.47 -5.05 2.63
CA GLY A 14 0.03 -5.45 1.33
C GLY A 14 0.00 -6.97 1.17
N ILE A 15 0.11 -7.42 -0.08
CA ILE A 15 0.15 -8.83 -0.45
C ILE A 15 1.31 -9.07 -1.41
N ASP A 16 2.08 -10.12 -1.13
CA ASP A 16 3.04 -10.66 -2.08
C ASP A 16 2.27 -11.42 -3.17
N ARG A 17 2.50 -11.07 -4.44
CA ARG A 17 1.76 -11.64 -5.57
C ARG A 17 2.16 -13.07 -5.90
N ASP A 18 3.39 -13.46 -5.55
CA ASP A 18 3.96 -14.77 -5.84
C ASP A 18 3.66 -15.75 -4.71
N THR A 19 3.89 -15.34 -3.45
CA THR A 19 3.69 -16.21 -2.28
C THR A 19 2.28 -16.15 -1.69
N ARG A 20 1.52 -15.08 -1.99
CA ARG A 20 0.21 -14.75 -1.39
C ARG A 20 0.29 -14.45 0.11
N GLU A 21 1.48 -14.27 0.66
CA GLU A 21 1.65 -13.78 2.02
C GLU A 21 1.16 -12.34 2.12
N CYS A 22 0.53 -12.01 3.25
CA CYS A 22 -0.06 -10.71 3.47
C CYS A 22 0.30 -10.15 4.84
N PHE A 23 0.36 -8.83 4.91
CA PHE A 23 0.41 -8.09 6.17
C PHE A 23 -0.73 -7.08 6.18
N ALA A 24 -1.29 -6.83 7.36
CA ALA A 24 -2.27 -5.78 7.58
C ALA A 24 -2.15 -5.29 9.04
N GLY A 25 -2.27 -3.98 9.23
CA GLY A 25 -2.18 -3.35 10.55
C GLY A 25 -3.01 -2.08 10.62
N LEU A 26 -3.42 -1.72 11.83
CA LEU A 26 -4.10 -0.46 12.10
C LEU A 26 -3.07 0.66 12.10
N VAL A 27 -3.39 1.77 11.42
CA VAL A 27 -2.59 2.99 11.40
C VAL A 27 -3.46 4.19 11.71
N ASP A 28 -2.97 5.05 12.58
CA ASP A 28 -3.70 6.26 12.98
C ASP A 28 -3.61 7.36 11.91
N ARG A 29 -2.57 7.30 11.08
CA ARG A 29 -2.27 8.29 10.04
C ARG A 29 -1.86 7.60 8.75
N ARG A 30 -2.37 8.09 7.63
CA ARG A 30 -1.99 7.65 6.28
C ARG A 30 -0.99 8.61 5.63
N ASP A 31 0.09 8.95 6.32
CA ASP A 31 1.16 9.80 5.76
C ASP A 31 2.43 8.99 5.51
N ALA A 32 3.34 9.53 4.68
CA ALA A 32 4.59 8.86 4.34
C ALA A 32 5.42 8.48 5.58
N ALA A 33 5.40 9.33 6.61
CA ALA A 33 6.13 9.10 7.86
C ALA A 33 5.61 7.85 8.60
N THR A 34 4.34 7.50 8.42
CA THR A 34 3.74 6.30 9.02
C THR A 34 3.86 5.08 8.09
N LEU A 35 3.57 5.25 6.80
CA LEU A 35 3.44 4.12 5.87
C LEU A 35 4.79 3.58 5.38
N ILE A 36 5.78 4.45 5.13
CA ILE A 36 7.08 4.04 4.58
C ILE A 36 7.85 3.11 5.53
N PRO A 37 7.94 3.38 6.85
CA PRO A 37 8.58 2.45 7.78
C PRO A 37 7.91 1.07 7.80
N ILE A 38 6.59 0.99 7.72
CA ILE A 38 5.85 -0.27 7.69
C ILE A 38 6.22 -1.06 6.42
N ILE A 39 6.30 -0.40 5.27
CA ILE A 39 6.76 -1.04 4.03
C ILE A 39 8.17 -1.62 4.20
N TYR A 40 9.07 -0.88 4.84
CA TYR A 40 10.46 -1.33 5.03
C TYR A 40 10.58 -2.54 5.96
N GLU A 41 9.65 -2.68 6.91
CA GLU A 41 9.59 -3.82 7.82
C GLU A 41 9.05 -5.09 7.15
N PHE A 42 7.99 -4.97 6.35
CA PHE A 42 7.27 -6.12 5.80
C PHE A 42 7.66 -6.49 4.37
N VAL A 43 8.26 -5.57 3.59
CA VAL A 43 8.59 -5.79 2.19
C VAL A 43 10.09 -5.97 2.02
N MET A 44 10.48 -7.11 1.43
CA MET A 44 11.87 -7.44 1.20
C MET A 44 12.58 -6.38 0.33
N PRO A 45 13.74 -5.85 0.76
CA PRO A 45 14.58 -4.96 -0.05
C PRO A 45 14.82 -5.48 -1.47
N GLY A 46 14.86 -4.56 -2.45
CA GLY A 46 15.16 -4.86 -3.85
C GLY A 46 14.00 -5.42 -4.66
N THR A 47 12.83 -5.60 -4.05
CA THR A 47 11.60 -6.03 -4.74
C THR A 47 10.86 -4.86 -5.39
N THR A 48 9.86 -5.18 -6.23
CA THR A 48 9.01 -4.18 -6.88
C THR A 48 7.72 -4.00 -6.11
N ILE A 49 7.46 -2.78 -5.65
CA ILE A 49 6.22 -2.38 -5.01
C ILE A 49 5.27 -1.77 -6.05
N TYR A 50 4.03 -2.26 -6.05
CA TYR A 50 2.91 -1.68 -6.78
C TYR A 50 1.99 -0.95 -5.81
N SER A 51 1.92 0.39 -5.89
CA SER A 51 0.99 1.18 -5.06
C SER A 51 0.14 2.11 -5.91
N ASP A 52 -0.86 2.75 -5.31
CA ASP A 52 -1.56 3.88 -5.91
C ASP A 52 -0.63 5.10 -6.12
N GLN A 53 -1.06 6.04 -6.96
CA GLN A 53 -0.30 7.24 -7.35
C GLN A 53 -0.22 8.31 -6.25
N TRP A 54 -0.28 7.93 -4.98
CA TRP A 54 -0.25 8.89 -3.88
C TRP A 54 1.16 9.39 -3.59
N ALA A 55 1.27 10.70 -3.37
CA ALA A 55 2.53 11.40 -3.10
C ALA A 55 3.31 10.83 -1.89
N ALA A 56 2.63 10.16 -0.96
CA ALA A 56 3.28 9.51 0.18
C ALA A 56 4.31 8.46 -0.25
N TYR A 57 4.09 7.80 -1.40
CA TYR A 57 4.96 6.75 -1.92
C TYR A 57 6.11 7.25 -2.78
N ASN A 58 6.23 8.55 -3.02
CA ASN A 58 7.35 9.11 -3.79
C ASN A 58 8.73 8.77 -3.18
N ALA A 59 8.79 8.54 -1.86
CA ALA A 59 9.99 8.09 -1.16
C ALA A 59 10.48 6.70 -1.63
N LEU A 60 9.57 5.84 -2.10
CA LEU A 60 9.92 4.50 -2.61
C LEU A 60 10.70 4.58 -3.93
N SER A 61 10.39 5.57 -4.78
CA SER A 61 11.08 5.81 -6.05
C SER A 61 12.39 6.61 -5.91
N HIS A 62 12.72 7.09 -4.71
CA HIS A 62 13.86 7.99 -4.56
C HIS A 62 15.19 7.22 -4.70
N PRO A 63 16.17 7.71 -5.49
CA PRO A 63 17.44 7.01 -5.72
C PRO A 63 18.28 6.80 -4.44
N ASN A 64 17.99 7.57 -3.39
CA ASN A 64 18.63 7.45 -2.07
C ASN A 64 17.83 6.58 -1.08
N ASN A 65 16.86 5.78 -1.51
CA ASN A 65 16.13 4.82 -0.66
C ASN A 65 17.00 3.62 -0.19
N ALA A 66 18.33 3.76 -0.22
CA ALA A 66 19.25 2.77 0.33
C ALA A 66 19.00 2.61 1.85
N PRO A 67 19.10 1.39 2.40
CA PRO A 67 19.54 0.15 1.76
C PRO A 67 18.48 -0.57 0.91
N HIS A 68 17.21 -0.14 0.97
CA HIS A 68 16.08 -0.93 0.48
C HIS A 68 15.97 -1.02 -1.04
N ARG A 69 16.27 0.05 -1.79
CA ARG A 69 16.37 0.01 -3.27
C ARG A 69 15.16 -0.62 -3.98
N TYR A 70 13.95 -0.30 -3.54
CA TYR A 70 12.73 -0.81 -4.18
C TYR A 70 12.62 -0.34 -5.63
N GLY A 71 12.15 -1.23 -6.50
CA GLY A 71 11.45 -0.82 -7.71
C GLY A 71 10.07 -0.30 -7.32
N HIS A 72 9.63 0.82 -7.89
CA HIS A 72 8.31 1.36 -7.56
C HIS A 72 7.53 1.64 -8.84
N GLN A 73 6.36 0.98 -8.95
CA GLN A 73 5.42 1.18 -10.03
C GLN A 73 4.10 1.64 -9.45
N THR A 74 3.50 2.66 -10.05
CA THR A 74 2.22 3.17 -9.59
C THR A 74 1.07 2.67 -10.46
N VAL A 75 -0.02 2.24 -9.84
CA VAL A 75 -1.25 1.87 -10.52
C VAL A 75 -2.19 3.09 -10.51
N ASN A 76 -2.47 3.63 -11.70
CA ASN A 76 -3.46 4.68 -11.83
C ASN A 76 -4.87 4.06 -11.71
N HIS A 77 -5.53 4.32 -10.59
CA HIS A 77 -6.88 3.83 -10.32
C HIS A 77 -7.95 4.45 -11.25
N SER A 78 -7.63 5.48 -12.05
CA SER A 78 -8.55 5.98 -13.08
C SER A 78 -8.58 5.15 -14.36
N VAL A 79 -7.57 4.30 -14.59
CA VAL A 79 -7.40 3.53 -15.85
C VAL A 79 -7.73 2.04 -15.67
N ASN A 80 -7.56 1.51 -14.45
CA ASN A 80 -7.65 0.07 -14.20
C ASN A 80 -8.86 -0.35 -13.34
N PHE A 81 -10.01 0.31 -13.49
CA PHE A 81 -11.23 -0.17 -12.81
C PHE A 81 -11.75 -1.50 -13.40
N VAL A 82 -11.30 -1.91 -14.59
CA VAL A 82 -11.57 -3.24 -15.17
C VAL A 82 -10.46 -3.61 -16.15
N ASP A 83 -9.69 -4.67 -15.87
CA ASP A 83 -9.13 -5.53 -16.93
C ASP A 83 -9.81 -6.90 -16.82
N SER A 84 -10.65 -7.20 -17.80
CA SER A 84 -11.51 -8.39 -17.87
C SER A 84 -10.79 -9.67 -18.29
N THR A 85 -9.46 -9.76 -18.15
CA THR A 85 -8.70 -10.90 -18.70
C THR A 85 -7.83 -11.64 -17.70
N THR A 86 -7.64 -11.14 -16.47
CA THR A 86 -6.67 -11.74 -15.54
C THR A 86 -7.20 -12.21 -14.19
N LEU A 87 -8.51 -12.11 -13.90
CA LEU A 87 -9.15 -12.73 -12.71
C LEU A 87 -8.46 -12.48 -11.35
N VAL A 88 -7.55 -11.50 -11.24
CA VAL A 88 -6.99 -11.07 -9.96
C VAL A 88 -7.90 -9.98 -9.42
N HIS A 89 -8.91 -10.41 -8.67
CA HIS A 89 -9.76 -9.52 -7.90
C HIS A 89 -8.91 -8.81 -6.84
N THR A 90 -8.70 -7.50 -7.01
CA THR A 90 -8.43 -6.56 -5.91
C THR A 90 -9.73 -6.05 -5.27
N GLN A 91 -10.79 -6.87 -5.24
CA GLN A 91 -12.06 -6.55 -4.57
C GLN A 91 -12.19 -7.16 -3.16
N ASN A 92 -11.09 -7.55 -2.52
CA ASN A 92 -11.12 -8.08 -1.14
C ASN A 92 -10.42 -7.18 -0.10
N ILE A 93 -9.95 -5.99 -0.48
CA ILE A 93 -9.35 -5.04 0.48
C ILE A 93 -10.24 -3.82 0.75
N GLU A 94 -11.33 -3.62 0.00
CA GLU A 94 -12.24 -2.46 0.17
C GLU A 94 -13.68 -2.84 0.57
N ASN A 95 -13.85 -3.93 1.32
CA ASN A 95 -15.13 -4.29 1.96
C ASN A 95 -14.92 -4.90 3.37
N MET A 96 -14.03 -4.30 4.16
CA MET A 96 -14.04 -4.41 5.62
C MET A 96 -14.42 -3.07 6.25
#